data_AF-A0A4W3KGH1-F1
#
_entry.id   AF-A0A4W3KGH1-F1
#
_cell.length_a   1.000
_cell.length_b   1.000
_cell.length_c   1.000
_cell.angle_alpha   90.00
_cell.angle_beta   90.00
_cell.angle_gamma   90.00
#
_symmetry.space_group_name_H-M   'P 1'
#
loop_
_entity.id
_entity.type
_entity.pdbx_description
1 polymer ?
#
loop_
_entity_poly.entity_id
_entity_poly.type
_entity_poly.pdbx_seq_one_letter_code
_entity_poly.pdbx_strand_id
1 'polypeptide(L)'
;MAHYGGGGGGRGPRGPRGGPHWNRYRAPGLLHANGRMWRAQGCLGKGSSAAVYRVASGPARAAVKQFVLDTKCDYGFLTESQVLEDLQGHRNIVTLYGTYSHVPFMNVRSNCLLLELLDVSVSDLLLHSINRGHSMWMIQHCARDVLEALAFIHREGYVHADLKPCNVLWSAEDECFKLIDFGLSFQEGNQDVKYIQTDGYRAPEAELHNILAQMGVESNVECTTAVDLWSLGIVLLEMFSGIKLKETVKSPQWKANSSTIIDCIFASKDVVYSAIPVYHLRDLIKSMLLDDPAHRTTAEHALCSPLFSIPFAPHIEDLVLLPTPVLRLLNVIDDSYLQSEEEYEDVVEDVREECQKFGRVLSLLVPKENPGKGQVFVEYGNAIDCKVAQQMLTGRMFDGDHFQSTPVGRKLEMSGVVEFLDYG
;
A
#
# COMPACT_ATOMS: atom_id res chain seq x y z
N MET A 1 -56.71 8.88 3.47
CA MET A 1 -57.73 8.56 2.45
C MET A 1 -57.03 7.97 1.25
N ALA A 2 -57.46 6.78 0.86
CA ALA A 2 -56.89 5.96 -0.21
C ALA A 2 -57.16 6.55 -1.60
N HIS A 3 -56.30 6.26 -2.59
CA HIS A 3 -56.73 5.52 -3.79
C HIS A 3 -55.54 4.95 -4.60
N TYR A 4 -55.83 3.78 -5.17
CA TYR A 4 -55.02 2.80 -5.90
C TYR A 4 -54.53 3.22 -7.31
N GLY A 5 -53.52 2.50 -7.82
CA GLY A 5 -53.32 2.30 -9.26
C GLY A 5 -51.96 1.70 -9.64
N GLY A 6 -51.91 0.39 -9.86
CA GLY A 6 -50.69 -0.36 -10.18
C GLY A 6 -50.20 -0.25 -11.64
N GLY A 7 -48.99 -0.79 -11.87
CA GLY A 7 -48.41 -0.98 -13.20
C GLY A 7 -47.02 -1.60 -13.10
N GLY A 8 -46.94 -2.92 -13.23
CA GLY A 8 -45.69 -3.68 -13.28
C GLY A 8 -44.93 -3.44 -14.58
N GLY A 9 -43.60 -3.41 -14.47
CA GLY A 9 -42.69 -3.33 -15.60
C GLY A 9 -41.24 -3.45 -15.13
N GLY A 10 -40.75 -4.68 -15.02
CA GLY A 10 -39.38 -4.98 -14.63
C GLY A 10 -38.36 -4.31 -15.54
N ARG A 11 -37.44 -3.56 -14.94
CA ARG A 11 -36.18 -3.14 -15.56
C ARG A 11 -35.06 -3.55 -14.62
N GLY A 12 -34.24 -4.50 -15.05
CA GLY A 12 -32.97 -4.83 -14.39
C GLY A 12 -32.05 -3.61 -14.31
N PRO A 13 -31.04 -3.64 -13.43
CA PRO A 13 -30.18 -2.50 -13.17
C PRO A 13 -29.42 -2.10 -14.44
N ARG A 14 -29.72 -0.90 -14.94
CA ARG A 14 -28.96 -0.24 -15.99
C ARG A 14 -27.59 0.12 -15.41
N GLY A 15 -26.52 -0.46 -15.97
CA GLY A 15 -25.15 -0.04 -15.68
C GLY A 15 -24.94 1.46 -15.92
N PRO A 16 -23.96 2.08 -15.23
CA PRO A 16 -23.79 3.52 -15.27
C PRO A 16 -23.39 3.99 -16.68
N ARG A 17 -24.17 4.92 -17.25
CA ARG A 17 -23.84 5.62 -18.50
C ARG A 17 -22.70 6.59 -18.23
N GLY A 18 -21.52 6.31 -18.77
CA GLY A 18 -20.33 7.16 -18.65
C GLY A 18 -20.49 8.49 -19.41
N GLY A 19 -20.26 9.61 -18.72
CA GLY A 19 -20.12 10.95 -19.30
C GLY A 19 -18.75 11.17 -19.97
N PRO A 20 -18.57 12.21 -20.80
CA PRO A 20 -17.51 12.32 -21.83
C PRO A 20 -16.04 12.36 -21.37
N HIS A 21 -15.74 12.21 -20.07
CA HIS A 21 -14.37 12.17 -19.53
C HIS A 21 -13.74 10.77 -19.45
N TRP A 22 -14.48 9.70 -19.77
CA TRP A 22 -14.00 8.31 -19.60
C TRP A 22 -12.88 7.86 -20.57
N ASN A 23 -12.58 8.66 -21.60
CA ASN A 23 -11.72 8.23 -22.72
C ASN A 23 -10.23 8.60 -22.61
N ARG A 24 -9.79 9.33 -21.57
CA ARG A 24 -8.41 9.87 -21.51
C ARG A 24 -7.35 8.86 -21.07
N TYR A 25 -7.76 7.77 -20.42
CA TYR A 25 -6.86 6.77 -19.84
C TYR A 25 -7.22 5.38 -20.37
N ARG A 26 -6.69 5.00 -21.52
CA ARG A 26 -6.68 3.59 -21.93
C ARG A 26 -5.45 2.92 -21.34
N ALA A 27 -5.65 1.76 -20.72
CA ALA A 27 -4.55 0.92 -20.27
C ALA A 27 -3.60 0.68 -21.45
N PRO A 28 -2.29 0.85 -21.26
CA PRO A 28 -1.33 0.58 -22.31
C PRO A 28 -1.37 -0.92 -22.63
N GLY A 29 -1.71 -1.29 -23.87
CA GLY A 29 -1.92 -2.70 -24.23
C GLY A 29 -0.65 -3.54 -24.07
N LEU A 30 0.44 -3.06 -24.67
CA LEU A 30 1.77 -3.63 -24.59
C LEU A 30 2.78 -2.49 -24.42
N LEU A 31 3.69 -2.65 -23.48
CA LEU A 31 4.74 -1.68 -23.16
C LEU A 31 6.10 -2.35 -23.37
N HIS A 32 7.03 -1.68 -24.05
CA HIS A 32 8.40 -2.16 -24.17
C HIS A 32 9.29 -1.37 -23.21
N ALA A 33 9.86 -2.06 -22.22
CA ALA A 33 10.65 -1.46 -21.17
C ALA A 33 11.74 -2.43 -20.67
N ASN A 34 12.97 -1.94 -20.47
CA ASN A 34 14.16 -2.75 -20.14
C ASN A 34 14.34 -4.00 -21.03
N GLY A 35 14.13 -3.86 -22.34
CA GLY A 35 14.24 -4.97 -23.31
C GLY A 35 13.18 -6.06 -23.13
N ARG A 36 12.12 -5.81 -22.34
CA ARG A 36 11.03 -6.75 -22.09
C ARG A 36 9.69 -6.16 -22.56
N MET A 37 8.81 -7.03 -23.03
CA MET A 37 7.42 -6.68 -23.29
C MET A 37 6.58 -6.90 -22.03
N TRP A 38 5.94 -5.84 -21.57
CA TRP A 38 5.03 -5.82 -20.42
C TRP A 38 3.59 -5.71 -20.91
N ARG A 39 2.72 -6.54 -20.35
CA ARG A 39 1.27 -6.52 -20.61
C ARG A 39 0.56 -5.92 -19.42
N ALA A 40 -0.28 -4.90 -19.65
CA ALA A 40 -1.14 -4.37 -18.59
C ALA A 40 -2.22 -5.38 -18.20
N GLN A 41 -2.39 -5.57 -16.90
CA GLN A 41 -3.34 -6.52 -16.31
C GLN A 41 -4.56 -5.81 -15.70
N GLY A 42 -4.36 -4.64 -15.09
CA GLY A 42 -5.44 -3.91 -14.43
C GLY A 42 -4.99 -2.53 -13.94
N CYS A 43 -5.96 -1.65 -13.70
CA CYS A 43 -5.71 -0.33 -13.11
C CYS A 43 -5.58 -0.47 -11.58
N LEU A 44 -4.51 0.06 -11.02
CA LEU A 44 -4.27 0.10 -9.58
C LEU A 44 -4.77 1.42 -8.97
N GLY A 45 -4.61 2.53 -9.69
CA GLY A 45 -5.07 3.83 -9.23
C GLY A 45 -5.17 4.85 -10.36
N LYS A 46 -6.00 5.88 -10.19
CA LYS A 46 -6.11 7.00 -11.13
C LYS A 46 -6.14 8.32 -10.36
N GLY A 47 -5.17 9.17 -10.65
CA GLY A 47 -5.11 10.55 -10.18
C GLY A 47 -5.52 11.55 -11.26
N SER A 48 -5.34 12.83 -10.95
CA SER A 48 -5.52 13.93 -11.89
C SER A 48 -4.42 13.98 -12.97
N SER A 49 -3.19 13.64 -12.59
CA SER A 49 -1.99 13.74 -13.42
C SER A 49 -1.53 12.42 -14.05
N ALA A 50 -1.87 11.29 -13.44
CA ALA A 50 -1.41 9.97 -13.88
C ALA A 50 -2.40 8.85 -13.55
N ALA A 51 -2.27 7.74 -14.26
CA ALA A 51 -2.92 6.48 -13.93
C ALA A 51 -1.85 5.39 -13.73
N VAL A 52 -2.04 4.55 -12.71
CA VAL A 52 -1.13 3.47 -12.36
C VAL A 52 -1.74 2.13 -12.75
N TYR A 53 -0.97 1.29 -13.41
CA TYR A 53 -1.40 -0.02 -13.90
C TYR A 53 -0.48 -1.13 -13.40
N ARG A 54 -1.07 -2.26 -13.03
CA ARG A 54 -0.33 -3.50 -12.83
C ARG A 54 0.09 -4.04 -14.19
N VAL A 55 1.36 -4.39 -14.33
CA VAL A 55 1.90 -4.98 -15.56
C VAL A 55 2.68 -6.26 -15.29
N ALA A 56 2.75 -7.14 -16.29
CA ALA A 56 3.46 -8.41 -16.21
C ALA A 56 4.28 -8.70 -17.46
N SER A 57 5.46 -9.32 -17.27
CA SER A 57 6.31 -9.85 -18.34
C SER A 57 6.78 -11.25 -17.94
N GLY A 58 6.08 -12.29 -18.41
CA GLY A 58 6.28 -13.66 -17.90
C GLY A 58 5.97 -13.74 -16.40
N PRO A 59 6.90 -14.24 -15.55
CA PRO A 59 6.72 -14.25 -14.09
C PRO A 59 6.95 -12.87 -13.45
N ALA A 60 7.64 -11.94 -14.12
CA ALA A 60 7.94 -10.63 -13.56
C ALA A 60 6.66 -9.78 -13.44
N ARG A 61 6.57 -9.01 -12.35
CA ARG A 61 5.47 -8.08 -12.04
C ARG A 61 6.05 -6.70 -11.76
N ALA A 62 5.33 -5.66 -12.16
CA ALA A 62 5.69 -4.28 -11.94
C ALA A 62 4.45 -3.38 -11.92
N ALA A 63 4.63 -2.13 -11.51
CA ALA A 63 3.63 -1.08 -11.66
C ALA A 63 4.09 -0.08 -12.74
N VAL A 64 3.17 0.39 -13.56
CA VAL A 64 3.44 1.45 -14.55
C VAL A 64 2.59 2.66 -14.22
N LYS A 65 3.25 3.76 -13.87
CA LYS A 65 2.62 5.08 -13.71
C LYS A 65 2.68 5.79 -15.04
N GLN A 66 1.54 5.93 -15.70
CA GLN A 66 1.38 6.62 -16.98
C GLN A 66 0.86 8.04 -16.75
N PHE A 67 1.62 9.03 -17.18
CA PHE A 67 1.27 10.44 -17.04
C PHE A 67 0.39 10.91 -18.21
N VAL A 68 -0.54 11.81 -17.93
CA VAL A 68 -1.29 12.52 -18.96
C VAL A 68 -0.38 13.53 -19.62
N LEU A 69 -0.35 13.56 -20.96
CA LEU A 69 0.27 14.69 -21.64
C LEU A 69 -0.61 15.94 -21.52
N ASP A 70 -0.18 16.84 -20.65
CA ASP A 70 -0.54 18.25 -20.60
C ASP A 70 0.70 18.99 -20.08
N THR A 71 0.92 20.23 -20.52
CA THR A 71 2.10 21.05 -20.19
C THR A 71 2.43 21.11 -18.70
N LYS A 72 1.43 21.02 -17.81
CA LYS A 72 1.63 20.94 -16.35
C LYS A 72 2.01 19.55 -15.83
N CYS A 73 1.59 18.48 -16.50
CA CYS A 73 1.85 17.10 -16.10
C CYS A 73 3.23 16.61 -16.54
N ASP A 74 3.82 17.23 -17.57
CA ASP A 74 5.22 16.99 -17.95
C ASP A 74 6.18 17.38 -16.81
N TYR A 75 5.90 18.47 -16.07
CA TYR A 75 6.66 18.83 -14.87
C TYR A 75 6.60 17.75 -13.80
N GLY A 76 5.41 17.22 -13.50
CA GLY A 76 5.25 16.16 -12.50
C GLY A 76 6.03 14.89 -12.86
N PHE A 77 6.05 14.49 -14.14
CA PHE A 77 6.87 13.38 -14.59
C PHE A 77 8.38 13.66 -14.42
N LEU A 78 8.85 14.83 -14.90
CA LEU A 78 10.27 15.19 -14.84
C LEU A 78 10.77 15.26 -13.40
N THR A 79 10.03 15.95 -12.53
CA THR A 79 10.33 16.04 -11.09
C THR A 79 10.41 14.66 -10.46
N GLU A 80 9.36 13.85 -10.61
CA GLU A 80 9.31 12.52 -9.98
C GLU A 80 10.40 11.58 -10.52
N SER A 81 10.68 11.64 -11.83
CA SER A 81 11.76 10.83 -12.43
C SER A 81 13.13 11.20 -11.89
N GLN A 82 13.45 12.50 -11.83
CA GLN A 82 14.75 12.98 -11.35
C GLN A 82 14.95 12.65 -9.87
N VAL A 83 13.94 12.93 -9.05
CA VAL A 83 14.00 12.64 -7.61
C VAL A 83 14.17 11.14 -7.37
N LEU A 84 13.41 10.29 -8.07
CA LEU A 84 13.55 8.84 -7.91
C LEU A 84 14.89 8.32 -8.42
N GLU A 85 15.45 8.88 -9.49
CA GLU A 85 16.80 8.53 -9.99
C GLU A 85 17.88 8.85 -8.95
N ASP A 86 17.76 9.97 -8.24
CA ASP A 86 18.70 10.38 -7.19
C ASP A 86 18.55 9.55 -5.90
N LEU A 87 17.33 9.11 -5.57
CA LEU A 87 17.00 8.46 -4.29
C LEU A 87 16.99 6.92 -4.34
N GLN A 88 17.48 6.30 -5.42
CA GLN A 88 17.50 4.82 -5.53
C GLN A 88 18.40 4.15 -4.47
N GLY A 89 18.02 2.92 -4.09
CA GLY A 89 18.84 2.04 -3.25
C GLY A 89 18.45 2.00 -1.77
N HIS A 90 17.53 2.86 -1.32
CA HIS A 90 16.98 2.78 0.03
C HIS A 90 15.82 1.78 0.12
N ARG A 91 15.85 0.87 1.11
CA ARG A 91 14.84 -0.21 1.25
C ARG A 91 13.40 0.30 1.43
N ASN A 92 13.24 1.48 2.05
CA ASN A 92 11.93 2.10 2.32
C ASN A 92 11.49 3.11 1.25
N ILE A 93 12.11 3.10 0.06
CA ILE A 93 11.71 3.93 -1.08
C ILE A 93 11.39 3.03 -2.27
N VAL A 94 10.38 3.41 -3.03
CA VAL A 94 9.97 2.66 -4.21
C VAL A 94 11.10 2.55 -5.24
N THR A 95 11.37 1.33 -5.68
CA THR A 95 12.36 1.07 -6.74
C THR A 95 11.84 1.57 -8.10
N LEU A 96 12.64 2.39 -8.78
CA LEU A 96 12.43 2.81 -10.16
C LEU A 96 13.21 1.86 -11.09
N TYR A 97 12.48 1.06 -11.86
CA TYR A 97 13.09 0.22 -12.90
C TYR A 97 13.43 1.00 -14.18
N GLY A 98 12.83 2.16 -14.38
CA GLY A 98 13.23 3.11 -15.44
C GLY A 98 12.09 3.97 -15.98
N THR A 99 12.44 4.86 -16.89
CA THR A 99 11.54 5.81 -17.53
C THR A 99 11.30 5.45 -19.01
N TYR A 100 10.08 5.64 -19.51
CA TYR A 100 9.71 5.23 -20.87
C TYR A 100 8.71 6.19 -21.51
N SER A 101 8.82 6.35 -22.83
CA SER A 101 7.77 6.96 -23.62
C SER A 101 6.96 5.88 -24.33
N HIS A 102 5.66 5.81 -24.04
CA HIS A 102 4.72 4.92 -24.72
C HIS A 102 3.93 5.69 -25.78
N VAL A 103 3.87 5.17 -27.01
CA VAL A 103 3.03 5.72 -28.09
C VAL A 103 1.87 4.74 -28.33
N PRO A 104 0.66 4.99 -27.79
CA PRO A 104 -0.50 4.17 -28.08
C PRO A 104 -0.92 4.29 -29.55
N PHE A 105 -1.72 3.32 -30.00
CA PHE A 105 -2.52 3.43 -31.22
C PHE A 105 -3.37 4.72 -31.12
N MET A 106 -3.06 5.73 -31.96
CA MET A 106 -3.50 7.15 -31.97
C MET A 106 -2.35 8.19 -31.85
N ASN A 107 -1.07 7.80 -31.75
CA ASN A 107 0.12 8.69 -31.82
C ASN A 107 0.26 9.74 -30.70
N VAL A 108 -0.39 9.58 -29.55
CA VAL A 108 -0.22 10.50 -28.40
C VAL A 108 0.78 9.91 -27.40
N ARG A 109 2.01 10.43 -27.37
CA ARG A 109 3.13 9.90 -26.56
C ARG A 109 2.94 10.10 -25.05
N SER A 110 2.63 9.09 -24.24
CA SER A 110 2.66 9.25 -22.78
C SER A 110 4.04 8.98 -22.20
N ASN A 111 4.45 9.75 -21.19
CA ASN A 111 5.59 9.40 -20.36
C ASN A 111 5.16 8.44 -19.24
N CYS A 112 6.04 7.51 -18.91
CA CYS A 112 5.77 6.41 -17.99
C CYS A 112 6.97 6.18 -17.06
N LEU A 113 6.67 5.85 -15.80
CA LEU A 113 7.62 5.26 -14.86
C LEU A 113 7.28 3.77 -14.71
N LEU A 114 8.28 2.90 -14.86
CA LEU A 114 8.18 1.50 -14.49
C LEU A 114 8.75 1.35 -13.08
N LEU A 115 7.89 0.98 -12.14
CA LEU A 115 8.18 0.91 -10.71
C LEU A 115 8.04 -0.54 -10.24
N GLU A 116 8.66 -0.86 -9.10
CA GLU A 116 8.29 -2.07 -8.38
C GLU A 116 6.79 -2.11 -8.06
N LEU A 117 6.24 -3.33 -8.01
CA LEU A 117 4.85 -3.53 -7.65
C LEU A 117 4.78 -3.78 -6.13
N LEU A 118 4.13 -2.88 -5.41
CA LEU A 118 3.86 -3.01 -3.98
C LEU A 118 2.45 -3.56 -3.72
N ASP A 119 2.20 -3.98 -2.48
CA ASP A 119 1.00 -4.73 -2.10
C ASP A 119 -0.14 -3.82 -1.64
N VAL A 120 -0.15 -3.44 -0.37
CA VAL A 120 -1.28 -2.75 0.28
C VAL A 120 -0.86 -1.38 0.80
N SER A 121 -1.68 -0.35 0.58
CA SER A 121 -1.42 0.98 1.12
C SER A 121 -1.91 1.11 2.56
N VAL A 122 -1.31 2.02 3.34
CA VAL A 122 -1.85 2.38 4.67
C VAL A 122 -3.29 2.90 4.54
N SER A 123 -3.65 3.53 3.42
CA SER A 123 -5.04 3.92 3.15
C SER A 123 -5.98 2.71 3.09
N ASP A 124 -5.56 1.63 2.42
CA ASP A 124 -6.36 0.41 2.33
C ASP A 124 -6.46 -0.29 3.70
N LEU A 125 -5.37 -0.29 4.49
CA LEU A 125 -5.39 -0.80 5.86
C LEU A 125 -6.40 -0.04 6.73
N LEU A 126 -6.38 1.29 6.67
CA LEU A 126 -7.30 2.15 7.44
C LEU A 126 -8.79 1.89 7.11
N LEU A 127 -9.11 1.50 5.87
CA LEU A 127 -10.48 1.15 5.48
C LEU A 127 -10.99 -0.10 6.20
N HIS A 128 -10.11 -1.01 6.60
CA HIS A 128 -10.46 -2.25 7.30
C HIS A 128 -10.44 -2.12 8.83
N SER A 129 -10.00 -0.98 9.37
CA SER A 129 -9.85 -0.74 10.80
C SER A 129 -10.55 0.54 11.29
N ILE A 130 -11.64 0.93 10.61
CA ILE A 130 -12.43 2.13 10.92
C ILE A 130 -12.87 2.13 12.39
N ASN A 131 -12.60 3.24 13.09
CA ASN A 131 -12.87 3.45 14.53
C ASN A 131 -12.19 2.46 15.49
N ARG A 132 -11.40 1.50 15.00
CA ARG A 132 -10.61 0.59 15.83
C ARG A 132 -9.15 1.04 15.91
N GLY A 133 -8.58 1.48 14.80
CA GLY A 133 -7.15 1.70 14.67
C GLY A 133 -6.40 0.38 14.47
N HIS A 134 -5.09 0.47 14.30
CA HIS A 134 -4.21 -0.66 14.07
C HIS A 134 -3.45 -1.08 15.34
N SER A 135 -2.84 -2.26 15.29
CA SER A 135 -1.98 -2.73 16.38
C SER A 135 -0.75 -1.84 16.54
N MET A 136 -0.18 -1.84 17.75
CA MET A 136 1.08 -1.14 18.01
C MET A 136 2.25 -1.68 17.19
N TRP A 137 2.23 -2.98 16.84
CA TRP A 137 3.22 -3.58 15.95
C TRP A 137 3.19 -2.92 14.57
N MET A 138 2.00 -2.81 13.97
CA MET A 138 1.80 -2.19 12.65
C MET A 138 2.22 -0.71 12.64
N ILE A 139 1.76 0.03 13.65
CA ILE A 139 2.03 1.47 13.76
C ILE A 139 3.53 1.72 13.96
N GLN A 140 4.20 0.92 14.80
CA GLN A 140 5.63 1.04 15.03
C GLN A 140 6.45 0.70 13.77
N HIS A 141 6.07 -0.36 13.02
CA HIS A 141 6.77 -0.72 11.77
C HIS A 141 6.61 0.39 10.73
N CYS A 142 5.38 0.88 10.51
CA CYS A 142 5.12 2.01 9.63
C CYS A 142 5.90 3.26 10.04
N ALA A 143 5.87 3.62 11.33
CA ALA A 143 6.60 4.77 11.83
C ALA A 143 8.11 4.65 11.60
N ARG A 144 8.71 3.50 11.91
CA ARG A 144 10.14 3.27 11.74
C ARG A 144 10.54 3.34 10.26
N ASP A 145 9.89 2.56 9.42
CA ASP A 145 10.21 2.45 8.00
C ASP A 145 10.05 3.80 7.27
N VAL A 146 8.98 4.55 7.57
CA VAL A 146 8.78 5.88 6.99
C VAL A 146 9.80 6.88 7.53
N LEU A 147 10.12 6.85 8.84
CA LEU A 147 11.16 7.72 9.38
C LEU A 147 12.56 7.41 8.82
N GLU A 148 12.89 6.15 8.59
CA GLU A 148 14.14 5.74 7.91
C GLU A 148 14.18 6.30 6.49
N ALA A 149 13.08 6.20 5.73
CA ALA A 149 12.97 6.82 4.42
C ALA A 149 13.13 8.36 4.49
N LEU A 150 12.45 9.02 5.42
CA LEU A 150 12.51 10.48 5.58
C LEU A 150 13.93 10.94 5.95
N ALA A 151 14.58 10.29 6.92
CA ALA A 151 15.96 10.60 7.30
C ALA A 151 16.94 10.39 6.14
N PHE A 152 16.67 9.48 5.22
CA PHE A 152 17.47 9.35 4.00
C PHE A 152 17.21 10.51 3.04
N ILE A 153 15.97 10.76 2.62
CA ILE A 153 15.68 11.79 1.61
C ILE A 153 16.00 13.21 2.10
N HIS A 154 15.82 13.48 3.40
CA HIS A 154 16.14 14.76 4.03
C HIS A 154 17.64 15.02 4.01
N ARG A 155 18.48 14.00 4.19
CA ARG A 155 19.94 14.11 4.06
C ARG A 155 20.40 14.33 2.62
N GLU A 156 19.67 13.78 1.65
CA GLU A 156 19.88 14.05 0.22
C GLU A 156 19.32 15.41 -0.21
N GLY A 157 18.76 16.20 0.73
CA GLY A 157 18.27 17.56 0.49
C GLY A 157 16.88 17.66 -0.11
N TYR A 158 16.13 16.55 -0.15
CA TYR A 158 14.78 16.50 -0.70
C TYR A 158 13.71 16.52 0.40
N VAL A 159 12.62 17.26 0.14
CA VAL A 159 11.38 17.21 0.91
C VAL A 159 10.36 16.38 0.11
N HIS A 160 9.72 15.38 0.73
CA HIS A 160 8.74 14.53 0.04
C HIS A 160 7.50 15.33 -0.35
N ALA A 161 6.98 16.12 0.60
CA ALA A 161 5.89 17.08 0.46
C ALA A 161 4.50 16.52 0.10
N ASP A 162 4.33 15.19 -0.02
CA ASP A 162 3.01 14.56 -0.20
C ASP A 162 2.76 13.29 0.63
N LEU A 163 3.23 13.26 1.88
CA LEU A 163 2.92 12.13 2.76
C LEU A 163 1.44 12.08 3.12
N LYS A 164 0.85 10.91 2.87
CA LYS A 164 -0.54 10.56 3.17
C LYS A 164 -0.66 9.03 3.14
N PRO A 165 -1.74 8.44 3.69
CA PRO A 165 -1.87 6.99 3.79
C PRO A 165 -1.80 6.24 2.45
N CYS A 166 -2.21 6.86 1.34
CA CYS A 166 -2.13 6.19 0.03
C CYS A 166 -0.73 6.22 -0.59
N ASN A 167 0.21 6.98 -0.02
CA ASN A 167 1.60 7.10 -0.49
C ASN A 167 2.59 6.32 0.39
N VAL A 168 2.08 5.53 1.35
CA VAL A 168 2.86 4.61 2.18
C VAL A 168 2.33 3.20 1.92
N LEU A 169 3.11 2.36 1.26
CA LEU A 169 2.71 1.01 0.85
C LEU A 169 3.57 -0.05 1.50
N TRP A 170 2.97 -1.18 1.85
CA TRP A 170 3.65 -2.36 2.32
C TRP A 170 4.21 -3.17 1.16
N SER A 171 5.46 -3.62 1.30
CA SER A 171 6.09 -4.67 0.49
C SER A 171 6.04 -5.96 1.30
N ALA A 172 5.21 -6.92 0.90
CA ALA A 172 5.23 -8.25 1.48
C ALA A 172 6.52 -9.01 1.13
N GLU A 173 7.20 -8.61 0.04
CA GLU A 173 8.47 -9.18 -0.36
C GLU A 173 9.63 -8.75 0.55
N ASP A 174 9.67 -7.46 0.93
CA ASP A 174 10.74 -6.89 1.76
C ASP A 174 10.38 -6.76 3.25
N GLU A 175 9.13 -7.13 3.59
CA GLU A 175 8.54 -7.03 4.92
C GLU A 175 8.68 -5.62 5.51
N CYS A 176 8.40 -4.60 4.70
CA CYS A 176 8.53 -3.21 5.11
C CYS A 176 7.57 -2.26 4.41
N PHE A 177 7.34 -1.11 5.03
CA PHE A 177 6.70 0.02 4.37
C PHE A 177 7.68 0.78 3.49
N LYS A 178 7.18 1.26 2.36
CA LYS A 178 7.92 2.09 1.41
C LYS A 178 7.13 3.34 1.04
N LEU A 179 7.85 4.44 0.85
CA LEU A 179 7.32 5.68 0.30
C LEU A 179 7.21 5.59 -1.22
N ILE A 180 6.09 6.08 -1.74
CA ILE A 180 5.83 6.24 -3.17
C ILE A 180 5.43 7.69 -3.47
N ASP A 181 5.44 8.03 -4.76
CA ASP A 181 4.87 9.27 -5.32
C ASP A 181 5.60 10.55 -4.91
N PHE A 182 6.72 10.80 -5.58
CA PHE A 182 7.58 11.97 -5.40
C PHE A 182 7.20 13.15 -6.32
N GLY A 183 5.97 13.15 -6.84
CA GLY A 183 5.52 14.15 -7.82
C GLY A 183 5.37 15.58 -7.28
N LEU A 184 5.33 15.76 -5.96
CA LEU A 184 5.35 17.08 -5.30
C LEU A 184 6.69 17.36 -4.59
N SER A 185 7.66 16.46 -4.67
CA SER A 185 8.93 16.61 -3.98
C SER A 185 9.75 17.76 -4.55
N PHE A 186 10.53 18.41 -3.69
CA PHE A 186 11.37 19.53 -4.06
C PHE A 186 12.66 19.53 -3.24
N GLN A 187 13.71 20.19 -3.75
CA GLN A 187 14.93 20.39 -2.99
C GLN A 187 14.73 21.53 -1.98
N GLU A 188 15.15 21.31 -0.75
CA GLU A 188 15.09 22.34 0.29
C GLU A 188 15.83 23.62 -0.16
N GLY A 189 15.24 24.79 0.11
CA GLY A 189 15.72 26.08 -0.40
C GLY A 189 15.37 26.38 -1.87
N ASN A 190 14.81 25.42 -2.62
CA ASN A 190 14.34 25.61 -4.00
C ASN A 190 12.84 25.29 -4.12
N GLN A 191 12.03 26.01 -3.34
CA GLN A 191 10.59 25.83 -3.26
C GLN A 191 9.84 26.54 -4.41
N ASP A 192 10.02 26.09 -5.65
CA ASP A 192 9.31 26.60 -6.84
C ASP A 192 7.93 25.92 -7.05
N VAL A 193 7.21 25.67 -5.94
CA VAL A 193 5.93 24.96 -5.96
C VAL A 193 4.82 25.80 -5.34
N LYS A 194 3.69 25.92 -6.06
CA LYS A 194 2.51 26.68 -5.62
C LYS A 194 1.61 25.91 -4.65
N TYR A 195 1.86 24.61 -4.52
CA TYR A 195 1.03 23.71 -3.75
C TYR A 195 1.90 22.69 -3.03
N ILE A 196 1.92 22.78 -1.70
CA ILE A 196 2.65 21.87 -0.82
C ILE A 196 1.63 21.07 0.00
N GLN A 197 1.80 19.75 0.01
CA GLN A 197 1.00 18.77 0.73
C GLN A 197 -0.48 18.66 0.35
N THR A 198 -0.95 17.42 0.32
CA THR A 198 -2.37 17.10 0.22
C THR A 198 -3.16 17.65 1.42
N ASP A 199 -4.35 18.16 1.13
CA ASP A 199 -5.29 18.67 2.12
C ASP A 199 -5.66 17.62 3.20
N GLY A 200 -5.59 18.01 4.47
CA GLY A 200 -5.79 17.11 5.63
C GLY A 200 -4.50 16.55 6.24
N TYR A 201 -3.38 16.59 5.51
CA TYR A 201 -2.05 16.20 5.99
C TYR A 201 -1.05 17.36 5.98
N ARG A 202 -1.52 18.56 5.64
CA ARG A 202 -0.73 19.77 5.44
C ARG A 202 -0.34 20.45 6.75
N ALA A 203 0.92 20.86 6.85
CA ALA A 203 1.46 21.60 7.98
C ALA A 203 0.98 23.07 8.00
N PRO A 204 0.96 23.75 9.16
CA PRO A 204 0.54 25.14 9.26
C PRO A 204 1.31 26.10 8.34
N GLU A 205 2.63 25.94 8.25
CA GLU A 205 3.50 26.73 7.39
C GLU A 205 3.25 26.48 5.90
N ALA A 206 2.95 25.24 5.52
CA ALA A 206 2.57 24.89 4.15
C ALA A 206 1.18 25.40 3.78
N GLU A 207 0.24 25.43 4.73
CA GLU A 207 -1.08 26.05 4.55
C GLU A 207 -0.93 27.56 4.30
N LEU A 208 -0.10 28.24 5.10
CA LEU A 208 0.19 29.65 4.91
C LEU A 208 0.84 29.91 3.54
N HIS A 209 1.84 29.12 3.15
CA HIS A 209 2.47 29.20 1.83
C HIS A 209 1.45 29.07 0.70
N ASN A 210 0.60 28.04 0.76
CA ASN A 210 -0.41 27.80 -0.27
C ASN A 210 -1.44 28.93 -0.37
N ILE A 211 -1.84 29.53 0.76
CA ILE A 211 -2.76 30.69 0.77
C ILE A 211 -2.09 31.90 0.10
N LEU A 212 -0.84 32.22 0.46
CA LEU A 212 -0.10 33.34 -0.12
C LEU A 212 0.12 33.15 -1.63
N ALA A 213 0.51 31.93 -2.04
CA ALA A 213 0.68 31.57 -3.45
C ALA A 213 -0.62 31.71 -4.26
N GLN A 214 -1.77 31.36 -3.68
CA GLN A 214 -3.09 31.57 -4.30
C GLN A 214 -3.46 33.04 -4.44
N MET A 215 -3.04 33.87 -3.48
CA MET A 215 -3.23 35.33 -3.54
C MET A 215 -2.22 36.04 -4.46
N GLY A 216 -1.24 35.32 -5.00
CA GLY A 216 -0.18 35.88 -5.85
C GLY A 216 0.82 36.74 -5.06
N VAL A 217 0.93 36.52 -3.75
CA VAL A 217 1.85 37.23 -2.87
C VAL A 217 3.14 36.41 -2.77
N GLU A 218 4.29 37.04 -3.00
CA GLU A 218 5.59 36.41 -2.76
C GLU A 218 5.71 36.06 -1.27
N SER A 219 5.90 34.78 -0.99
CA SER A 219 5.98 34.23 0.36
C SER A 219 7.44 34.10 0.76
N ASN A 220 7.79 34.65 1.93
CA ASN A 220 9.05 34.34 2.62
C ASN A 220 8.90 33.14 3.57
N VAL A 221 7.78 32.42 3.51
CA VAL A 221 7.53 31.23 4.34
C VAL A 221 8.27 30.05 3.74
N GLU A 222 9.35 29.65 4.39
CA GLU A 222 10.16 28.50 4.00
C GLU A 222 9.53 27.22 4.54
N CYS A 223 9.13 26.32 3.64
CA CYS A 223 8.69 24.97 3.98
C CYS A 223 9.89 24.03 3.90
N THR A 224 10.38 23.64 5.07
CA THR A 224 11.53 22.73 5.22
C THR A 224 11.08 21.27 5.26
N THR A 225 12.03 20.36 5.42
CA THR A 225 11.80 18.93 5.74
C THR A 225 10.81 18.70 6.90
N ALA A 226 10.63 19.67 7.80
CA ALA A 226 9.69 19.61 8.91
C ALA A 226 8.23 19.37 8.47
N VAL A 227 7.84 19.77 7.26
CA VAL A 227 6.47 19.54 6.75
C VAL A 227 6.15 18.06 6.65
N ASP A 228 7.13 17.22 6.28
CA ASP A 228 6.95 15.77 6.15
C ASP A 228 6.67 15.11 7.50
N LEU A 229 7.32 15.60 8.57
CA LEU A 229 7.11 15.10 9.92
C LEU A 229 5.70 15.42 10.42
N TRP A 230 5.17 16.60 10.09
CA TRP A 230 3.77 16.91 10.38
C TRP A 230 2.82 15.92 9.69
N SER A 231 3.00 15.71 8.38
CA SER A 231 2.16 14.75 7.63
C SER A 231 2.23 13.35 8.23
N LEU A 232 3.42 12.87 8.58
CA LEU A 232 3.60 11.57 9.22
C LEU A 232 2.90 11.52 10.58
N GLY A 233 3.00 12.57 11.41
CA GLY A 233 2.28 12.65 12.68
C GLY A 233 0.77 12.47 12.52
N ILE A 234 0.18 13.08 11.47
CA ILE A 234 -1.24 12.89 11.15
C ILE A 234 -1.50 11.44 10.69
N VAL A 235 -0.68 10.87 9.81
CA VAL A 235 -0.82 9.46 9.36
C VAL A 235 -0.80 8.50 10.54
N LEU A 236 0.16 8.63 11.46
CA LEU A 236 0.26 7.76 12.64
C LEU A 236 -0.92 7.94 13.60
N LEU A 237 -1.43 9.16 13.75
CA LEU A 237 -2.62 9.42 14.56
C LEU A 237 -3.91 8.84 13.93
N GLU A 238 -4.02 8.87 12.60
CA GLU A 238 -5.09 8.16 11.87
C GLU A 238 -4.97 6.64 12.06
N MET A 239 -3.75 6.08 11.95
CA MET A 239 -3.52 4.65 12.18
C MET A 239 -3.85 4.22 13.60
N PHE A 240 -3.51 5.04 14.61
CA PHE A 240 -3.84 4.76 16.00
C PHE A 240 -5.34 4.88 16.29
N SER A 241 -5.99 5.93 15.80
CA SER A 241 -7.40 6.18 16.12
C SER A 241 -8.38 5.37 15.26
N GLY A 242 -8.00 5.07 14.01
CA GLY A 242 -8.90 4.57 12.96
C GLY A 242 -9.86 5.65 12.46
N ILE A 243 -9.59 6.93 12.72
CA ILE A 243 -10.46 8.07 12.40
C ILE A 243 -9.78 8.94 11.36
N LYS A 244 -10.55 9.45 10.38
CA LYS A 244 -10.08 10.48 9.45
C LYS A 244 -10.02 11.84 10.13
N LEU A 245 -8.84 12.46 10.13
CA LEU A 245 -8.58 13.66 10.95
C LEU A 245 -8.66 14.97 10.19
N LYS A 246 -8.90 14.92 8.88
CA LYS A 246 -8.94 16.11 8.00
C LYS A 246 -9.76 17.28 8.55
N GLU A 247 -10.97 17.03 9.06
CA GLU A 247 -11.81 18.10 9.62
C GLU A 247 -11.34 18.51 11.03
N THR A 248 -10.86 17.55 11.82
CA THR A 248 -10.29 17.78 13.15
C THR A 248 -9.09 18.73 13.10
N VAL A 249 -8.11 18.47 12.22
CA VAL A 249 -6.89 19.29 12.12
C VAL A 249 -7.16 20.72 11.64
N LYS A 250 -8.26 20.94 10.94
CA LYS A 250 -8.69 22.27 10.50
C LYS A 250 -9.50 23.04 11.53
N SER A 251 -9.98 22.35 12.56
CA SER A 251 -10.87 22.93 13.56
C SER A 251 -10.17 24.04 14.36
N PRO A 252 -10.92 25.06 14.82
CA PRO A 252 -10.38 26.05 15.74
C PRO A 252 -9.82 25.45 17.03
N GLN A 253 -10.40 24.33 17.48
CA GLN A 253 -9.95 23.61 18.67
C GLN A 253 -8.54 23.04 18.47
N TRP A 254 -8.25 22.48 17.30
CA TRP A 254 -6.90 21.98 16.98
C TRP A 254 -5.88 23.09 16.99
N LYS A 255 -6.20 24.21 16.33
CA LYS A 255 -5.33 25.40 16.29
C LYS A 255 -5.12 26.03 17.67
N ALA A 256 -6.07 25.85 18.58
CA ALA A 256 -5.94 26.35 19.95
C ALA A 256 -5.03 25.46 20.81
N ASN A 257 -5.18 24.13 20.70
CA ASN A 257 -4.37 23.18 21.48
C ASN A 257 -4.42 21.76 20.88
N SER A 258 -3.58 21.48 19.88
CA SER A 258 -3.45 20.16 19.26
C SER A 258 -3.05 19.07 20.26
N SER A 259 -2.15 19.39 21.21
CA SER A 259 -1.69 18.44 22.24
C SER A 259 -2.85 17.89 23.07
N THR A 260 -3.77 18.74 23.52
CA THR A 260 -4.94 18.30 24.29
C THR A 260 -5.88 17.43 23.45
N ILE A 261 -6.07 17.74 22.17
CA ILE A 261 -6.87 16.89 21.29
C ILE A 261 -6.21 15.51 21.12
N ILE A 262 -4.89 15.47 20.93
CA ILE A 262 -4.13 14.22 20.86
C ILE A 262 -4.31 13.44 22.16
N ASP A 263 -4.19 14.08 23.33
CA ASP A 263 -4.44 13.42 24.62
C ASP A 263 -5.85 12.85 24.71
N CYS A 264 -6.88 13.57 24.26
CA CYS A 264 -8.25 13.08 24.23
C CYS A 264 -8.43 11.88 23.28
N ILE A 265 -7.78 11.87 22.12
CA ILE A 265 -7.82 10.74 21.18
C ILE A 265 -7.21 9.49 21.84
N PHE A 266 -6.05 9.64 22.48
CA PHE A 266 -5.40 8.54 23.21
C PHE A 266 -6.25 8.06 24.39
N ALA A 267 -6.78 8.98 25.20
CA ALA A 267 -7.63 8.64 26.34
C ALA A 267 -8.93 7.92 25.94
N SER A 268 -9.50 8.23 24.77
CA SER A 268 -10.69 7.54 24.25
C SER A 268 -10.45 6.05 23.97
N LYS A 269 -9.18 5.62 23.88
CA LYS A 269 -8.74 4.25 23.64
C LYS A 269 -8.16 3.56 24.89
N ASP A 270 -8.12 4.24 26.04
CA ASP A 270 -7.52 3.72 27.29
C ASP A 270 -8.16 2.42 27.79
N VAL A 271 -9.39 2.10 27.37
CA VAL A 271 -10.05 0.82 27.71
C VAL A 271 -9.40 -0.38 27.01
N VAL A 272 -8.63 -0.16 25.93
CA VAL A 272 -7.99 -1.22 25.11
C VAL A 272 -6.47 -1.25 25.28
N TYR A 273 -5.82 -0.13 25.62
CA TYR A 273 -4.36 -0.02 25.66
C TYR A 273 -3.81 0.69 26.91
N SER A 274 -4.13 0.17 28.10
CA SER A 274 -3.66 0.71 29.39
C SER A 274 -2.14 0.52 29.66
N ALA A 275 -1.34 0.30 28.63
CA ALA A 275 0.06 -0.10 28.73
C ALA A 275 1.03 1.06 28.43
N ILE A 276 2.13 1.10 29.20
CA ILE A 276 3.28 2.01 29.07
C ILE A 276 3.71 2.30 27.60
N PRO A 277 3.71 1.32 26.66
CA PRO A 277 4.17 1.56 25.30
C PRO A 277 3.37 2.59 24.48
N VAL A 278 2.10 2.82 24.82
CA VAL A 278 1.23 3.73 24.06
C VAL A 278 1.58 5.20 24.28
N TYR A 279 2.09 5.56 25.45
CA TYR A 279 2.52 6.93 25.72
C TYR A 279 3.73 7.33 24.87
N HIS A 280 4.64 6.40 24.56
CA HIS A 280 5.78 6.70 23.68
C HIS A 280 5.35 7.02 22.25
N LEU A 281 4.30 6.37 21.73
CA LEU A 281 3.72 6.73 20.44
C LEU A 281 3.05 8.10 20.49
N ARG A 282 2.27 8.37 21.56
CA ARG A 282 1.63 9.67 21.77
C ARG A 282 2.65 10.80 21.78
N ASP A 283 3.72 10.64 22.55
CA ASP A 283 4.73 11.68 22.73
C ASP A 283 5.53 11.88 21.44
N LEU A 284 5.80 10.80 20.68
CA LEU A 284 6.35 10.88 19.33
C LEU A 284 5.45 11.69 18.39
N ILE A 285 4.16 11.36 18.31
CA ILE A 285 3.18 12.09 17.49
C ILE A 285 3.11 13.57 17.90
N LYS A 286 3.11 13.87 19.20
CA LYS A 286 3.12 15.26 19.69
C LYS A 286 4.36 16.03 19.23
N SER A 287 5.53 15.40 19.25
CA SER A 287 6.78 16.03 18.77
C SER A 287 6.77 16.32 17.26
N MET A 288 5.97 15.58 16.49
CA MET A 288 5.75 15.79 15.05
C MET A 288 4.69 16.85 14.75
N LEU A 289 3.72 17.06 15.64
CA LEU A 289 2.56 17.94 15.44
C LEU A 289 2.67 19.27 16.20
N LEU A 290 3.90 19.76 16.34
CA LEU A 290 4.18 21.10 16.83
C LEU A 290 3.94 22.13 15.71
N ASP A 291 3.21 23.20 16.02
CA ASP A 291 2.85 24.24 15.06
C ASP A 291 4.07 25.01 14.56
N ASP A 292 5.05 25.25 15.43
CA ASP A 292 6.32 25.85 15.05
C ASP A 292 7.26 24.79 14.44
N PRO A 293 7.58 24.87 13.13
CA PRO A 293 8.45 23.90 12.48
C PRO A 293 9.86 23.87 13.07
N ALA A 294 10.35 24.95 13.70
CA ALA A 294 11.69 24.98 14.31
C ALA A 294 11.80 24.13 15.57
N HIS A 295 10.67 23.86 16.24
CA HIS A 295 10.61 23.01 17.43
C HIS A 295 10.16 21.58 17.11
N ARG A 296 9.71 21.32 15.88
CA ARG A 296 9.26 19.99 15.43
C ARG A 296 10.46 19.04 15.35
N THR A 297 10.27 17.79 15.78
CA THR A 297 11.32 16.77 15.68
C THR A 297 11.78 16.60 14.23
N THR A 298 13.07 16.28 14.01
CA THR A 298 13.53 15.76 12.71
C THR A 298 13.28 14.25 12.61
N ALA A 299 13.47 13.68 11.42
CA ALA A 299 13.35 12.24 11.23
C ALA A 299 14.41 11.45 12.03
N GLU A 300 15.65 11.90 12.04
CA GLU A 300 16.76 11.30 12.80
C GLU A 300 16.50 11.35 14.30
N HIS A 301 16.00 12.47 14.81
CA HIS A 301 15.66 12.59 16.23
C HIS A 301 14.45 11.71 16.59
N ALA A 302 13.45 11.65 15.73
CA ALA A 302 12.27 10.82 15.92
C ALA A 302 12.62 9.32 16.00
N LEU A 303 13.59 8.86 15.20
CA LEU A 303 14.11 7.48 15.24
C LEU A 303 14.76 7.10 16.59
N CYS A 304 15.16 8.08 17.40
CA CYS A 304 15.66 7.85 18.76
C CYS A 304 14.54 7.66 19.80
N SER A 305 13.26 7.68 19.40
CA SER A 305 12.13 7.52 20.32
C SER A 305 12.18 6.18 21.07
N PRO A 306 11.90 6.16 22.40
CA PRO A 306 11.82 4.92 23.16
C PRO A 306 10.78 3.93 22.63
N LEU A 307 9.80 4.40 21.84
CA LEU A 307 8.84 3.55 21.13
C LEU A 307 9.57 2.42 20.41
N PHE A 308 10.69 2.71 19.76
CA PHE A 308 11.44 1.78 18.92
C PHE A 308 12.28 0.75 19.68
N SER A 309 12.38 0.88 21.01
CA SER A 309 13.04 -0.10 21.87
C SER A 309 12.07 -1.15 22.43
N ILE A 310 10.76 -1.00 22.15
CA ILE A 310 9.72 -1.87 22.68
C ILE A 310 9.39 -2.94 21.64
N PRO A 311 9.60 -4.24 21.93
CA PRO A 311 9.16 -5.29 21.03
C PRO A 311 7.64 -5.46 21.13
N PHE A 312 6.93 -5.18 20.03
CA PHE A 312 5.55 -5.61 19.88
C PHE A 312 5.53 -6.94 19.12
N ALA A 313 4.61 -7.84 19.48
CA ALA A 313 4.31 -9.00 18.67
C ALA A 313 3.20 -8.63 17.66
N PRO A 314 3.23 -9.17 16.42
CA PRO A 314 2.14 -8.97 15.47
C PRO A 314 0.84 -9.57 16.04
N HIS A 315 -0.27 -8.86 15.87
CA HIS A 315 -1.60 -9.37 16.16
C HIS A 315 -2.03 -10.36 15.07
N ILE A 316 -3.03 -11.20 15.33
CA ILE A 316 -3.53 -12.18 14.35
C ILE A 316 -4.01 -11.53 13.04
N GLU A 317 -4.43 -10.27 13.13
CA GLU A 317 -4.85 -9.43 11.98
C GLU A 317 -3.66 -8.86 11.20
N ASP A 318 -2.49 -8.76 11.82
CA ASP A 318 -1.26 -8.27 11.17
C ASP A 318 -0.57 -9.38 10.38
N LEU A 319 -0.79 -10.65 10.76
CA LEU A 319 -0.19 -11.81 10.09
C LEU A 319 -0.50 -11.85 8.59
N VAL A 320 -1.56 -11.17 8.15
CA VAL A 320 -2.00 -11.06 6.75
C VAL A 320 -1.01 -10.31 5.87
N LEU A 321 -0.19 -9.45 6.47
CA LEU A 321 0.86 -8.70 5.80
C LEU A 321 2.17 -9.47 5.77
N LEU A 322 2.34 -10.45 6.63
CA LEU A 322 3.56 -11.23 6.71
C LEU A 322 3.58 -12.33 5.63
N PRO A 323 4.76 -12.66 5.09
CA PRO A 323 4.94 -13.79 4.20
C PRO A 323 4.35 -15.07 4.81
N THR A 324 3.59 -15.80 4.00
CA THR A 324 2.97 -17.06 4.45
C THR A 324 3.85 -18.25 4.06
N PRO A 325 4.04 -19.23 4.97
CA PRO A 325 4.62 -20.52 4.61
C PRO A 325 3.63 -21.41 3.83
N VAL A 326 2.37 -21.00 3.69
CA VAL A 326 1.31 -21.82 3.08
C VAL A 326 1.08 -21.39 1.63
N LEU A 327 1.37 -22.30 0.71
CA LEU A 327 1.10 -22.18 -0.71
C LEU A 327 -0.25 -22.83 -1.03
N ARG A 328 -1.13 -22.11 -1.72
CA ARG A 328 -2.36 -22.68 -2.30
C ARG A 328 -2.17 -22.91 -3.79
N LEU A 329 -2.36 -24.16 -4.19
CA LEU A 329 -2.38 -24.60 -5.58
C LEU A 329 -3.83 -24.75 -6.03
N LEU A 330 -4.14 -24.19 -7.20
CA LEU A 330 -5.46 -24.23 -7.83
C LEU A 330 -5.39 -25.07 -9.10
N ASN A 331 -6.50 -25.75 -9.41
CA ASN A 331 -6.65 -26.55 -10.63
C ASN A 331 -5.60 -27.67 -10.76
N VAL A 332 -5.19 -28.26 -9.63
CA VAL A 332 -4.20 -29.37 -9.61
C VAL A 332 -4.88 -30.72 -9.68
N ILE A 333 -6.15 -30.81 -9.27
CA ILE A 333 -6.85 -32.08 -9.05
C ILE A 333 -8.24 -31.99 -9.68
N ASP A 334 -8.58 -32.95 -10.53
CA ASP A 334 -9.96 -33.18 -11.00
C ASP A 334 -10.80 -33.85 -9.90
N ASP A 335 -12.07 -33.49 -9.81
CA ASP A 335 -13.03 -33.99 -8.82
C ASP A 335 -13.16 -35.54 -8.81
N SER A 336 -12.79 -36.21 -9.91
CA SER A 336 -12.76 -37.66 -10.03
C SER A 336 -11.70 -38.35 -9.16
N TYR A 337 -10.50 -37.76 -9.03
CA TYR A 337 -9.39 -38.33 -8.24
C TYR A 337 -9.65 -38.33 -6.73
N LEU A 338 -10.65 -37.58 -6.26
CA LEU A 338 -11.00 -37.49 -4.83
C LEU A 338 -11.96 -38.60 -4.37
N GLN A 339 -12.40 -39.50 -5.26
CA GLN A 339 -13.34 -40.57 -4.94
C GLN A 339 -12.70 -41.92 -4.63
N SER A 340 -11.45 -42.13 -5.04
CA SER A 340 -10.66 -43.32 -4.73
C SER A 340 -9.57 -42.97 -3.72
N GLU A 341 -9.40 -43.76 -2.66
CA GLU A 341 -8.31 -43.54 -1.69
C GLU A 341 -6.93 -43.76 -2.32
N GLU A 342 -6.81 -44.67 -3.29
CA GLU A 342 -5.54 -44.95 -4.00
C GLU A 342 -5.13 -43.75 -4.87
N GLU A 343 -6.07 -43.20 -5.66
CA GLU A 343 -5.82 -42.02 -6.49
C GLU A 343 -5.57 -40.76 -5.63
N TYR A 344 -6.23 -40.66 -4.47
CA TYR A 344 -6.00 -39.57 -3.53
C TYR A 344 -4.57 -39.62 -2.94
N GLU A 345 -4.11 -40.80 -2.54
CA GLU A 345 -2.74 -40.98 -2.02
C GLU A 345 -1.69 -40.68 -3.09
N ASP A 346 -1.89 -41.15 -4.33
CA ASP A 346 -0.99 -40.89 -5.46
C ASP A 346 -0.86 -39.38 -5.74
N VAL A 347 -1.98 -38.66 -5.79
CA VAL A 347 -1.96 -37.20 -6.03
C VAL A 347 -1.28 -36.45 -4.88
N VAL A 348 -1.50 -36.87 -3.63
CA VAL A 348 -0.85 -36.25 -2.47
C VAL A 348 0.66 -36.46 -2.52
N GLU A 349 1.12 -37.65 -2.87
CA GLU A 349 2.56 -37.96 -2.99
C GLU A 349 3.19 -37.21 -4.17
N ASP A 350 2.56 -37.17 -5.34
CA ASP A 350 3.04 -36.42 -6.51
C ASP A 350 3.21 -34.92 -6.20
N VAL A 351 2.19 -34.32 -5.58
CA VAL A 351 2.26 -32.89 -5.19
C VAL A 351 3.35 -32.68 -4.13
N ARG A 352 3.49 -33.61 -3.16
CA ARG A 352 4.53 -33.55 -2.14
C ARG A 352 5.92 -33.62 -2.76
N GLU A 353 6.18 -34.58 -3.64
CA GLU A 353 7.47 -34.76 -4.32
C GLU A 353 7.84 -33.54 -5.16
N GLU A 354 6.88 -32.98 -5.91
CA GLU A 354 7.14 -31.78 -6.71
C GLU A 354 7.42 -30.57 -5.81
N CYS A 355 6.65 -30.38 -4.73
CA CYS A 355 6.81 -29.27 -3.79
C CYS A 355 8.12 -29.34 -2.98
N GLN A 356 8.56 -30.55 -2.60
CA GLN A 356 9.80 -30.76 -1.85
C GLN A 356 11.06 -30.29 -2.60
N LYS A 357 10.99 -30.11 -3.93
CA LYS A 357 12.09 -29.54 -4.74
C LYS A 357 12.39 -28.09 -4.40
N PHE A 358 11.46 -27.38 -3.77
CA PHE A 358 11.56 -25.94 -3.48
C PHE A 358 11.78 -25.63 -2.00
N GLY A 359 11.65 -26.62 -1.11
CA GLY A 359 11.87 -26.44 0.32
C GLY A 359 11.27 -27.56 1.17
N ARG A 360 11.44 -27.45 2.49
CA ARG A 360 10.93 -28.47 3.41
C ARG A 360 9.42 -28.35 3.56
N VAL A 361 8.66 -29.31 3.03
CA VAL A 361 7.21 -29.42 3.25
C VAL A 361 6.94 -29.99 4.66
N LEU A 362 6.22 -29.24 5.49
CA LEU A 362 5.78 -29.65 6.83
C LEU A 362 4.44 -30.38 6.79
N SER A 363 3.47 -29.83 6.08
CA SER A 363 2.12 -30.40 5.95
C SER A 363 1.58 -30.18 4.54
N LEU A 364 0.65 -31.04 4.13
CA LEU A 364 -0.07 -30.97 2.86
C LEU A 364 -1.51 -31.36 3.10
N LEU A 365 -2.45 -30.52 2.66
CA LEU A 365 -3.88 -30.71 2.82
C LEU A 365 -4.58 -30.62 1.46
N VAL A 366 -5.38 -31.65 1.15
CA VAL A 366 -6.28 -31.70 -0.01
C VAL A 366 -7.71 -31.88 0.51
N PRO A 367 -8.55 -30.83 0.58
CA PRO A 367 -9.92 -30.96 1.03
C PRO A 367 -10.75 -31.83 0.08
N LYS A 368 -11.38 -32.89 0.62
CA LYS A 368 -12.30 -33.77 -0.12
C LYS A 368 -13.71 -33.15 -0.29
N GLU A 369 -14.06 -32.19 0.57
CA GLU A 369 -15.38 -31.53 0.60
C GLU A 369 -15.26 -30.00 0.54
N ASN A 370 -16.39 -29.32 0.34
CA ASN A 370 -16.46 -27.85 0.37
C ASN A 370 -16.53 -27.33 1.82
N PRO A 371 -15.94 -26.16 2.13
CA PRO A 371 -15.21 -25.27 1.22
C PRO A 371 -13.76 -25.75 0.97
N GLY A 372 -13.26 -25.59 -0.26
CA GLY A 372 -11.85 -25.87 -0.61
C GLY A 372 -11.63 -27.12 -1.48
N LYS A 373 -12.69 -27.81 -1.90
CA LYS A 373 -12.60 -28.93 -2.85
C LYS A 373 -11.89 -28.50 -4.14
N GLY A 374 -10.94 -29.31 -4.62
CA GLY A 374 -10.12 -29.03 -5.81
C GLY A 374 -8.95 -28.07 -5.56
N GLN A 375 -8.68 -27.70 -4.31
CA GLN A 375 -7.52 -26.89 -3.91
C GLN A 375 -6.51 -27.75 -3.14
N VAL A 376 -5.23 -27.44 -3.26
CA VAL A 376 -4.17 -28.08 -2.45
C VAL A 376 -3.45 -27.01 -1.64
N PHE A 377 -3.27 -27.26 -0.36
CA PHE A 377 -2.55 -26.39 0.57
C PHE A 377 -1.27 -27.07 1.00
N VAL A 378 -0.13 -26.42 0.77
CA VAL A 378 1.20 -26.94 1.09
C VAL A 378 1.85 -25.99 2.08
N GLU A 379 2.17 -26.46 3.27
CA GLU A 379 2.89 -25.70 4.28
C GLU A 379 4.39 -26.01 4.20
N TYR A 380 5.19 -24.96 3.98
CA TYR A 380 6.64 -25.04 4.01
C TYR A 380 7.19 -24.69 5.39
N GLY A 381 8.43 -25.10 5.66
CA GLY A 381 9.12 -24.78 6.91
C GLY A 381 9.36 -23.28 7.12
N ASN A 382 9.33 -22.50 6.05
CA ASN A 382 9.46 -21.05 6.07
C ASN A 382 8.77 -20.43 4.86
N ALA A 383 8.53 -19.11 4.91
CA ALA A 383 7.85 -18.40 3.83
C ALA A 383 8.72 -18.16 2.58
N ILE A 384 10.05 -18.25 2.71
CA ILE A 384 10.99 -18.09 1.58
C ILE A 384 10.81 -19.27 0.62
N ASP A 385 10.84 -20.49 1.14
CA ASP A 385 10.60 -21.73 0.39
C ASP A 385 9.24 -21.70 -0.31
N CYS A 386 8.18 -21.27 0.39
CA CYS A 386 6.84 -21.09 -0.17
C CYS A 386 6.83 -20.12 -1.37
N LYS A 387 7.54 -18.99 -1.25
CA LYS A 387 7.65 -17.99 -2.32
C LYS A 387 8.43 -18.52 -3.53
N VAL A 388 9.53 -19.25 -3.29
CA VAL A 388 10.30 -19.91 -4.37
C VAL A 388 9.41 -20.92 -5.10
N ALA A 389 8.69 -21.76 -4.37
CA ALA A 389 7.75 -22.72 -4.92
C ALA A 389 6.67 -22.03 -5.77
N GLN A 390 6.07 -20.94 -5.26
CA GLN A 390 5.08 -20.17 -6.00
C GLN A 390 5.61 -19.67 -7.34
N GLN A 391 6.81 -19.07 -7.36
CA GLN A 391 7.41 -18.52 -8.58
C GLN A 391 7.70 -19.60 -9.62
N MET A 392 8.11 -20.79 -9.18
CA MET A 392 8.51 -21.89 -10.06
C MET A 392 7.35 -22.77 -10.55
N LEU A 393 6.28 -22.86 -9.75
CA LEU A 393 5.08 -23.65 -10.07
C LEU A 393 4.05 -22.86 -10.87
N THR A 394 3.96 -21.54 -10.68
CA THR A 394 3.00 -20.70 -11.41
C THR A 394 3.29 -20.71 -12.92
N GLY A 395 2.27 -21.06 -13.72
CA GLY A 395 2.37 -21.04 -15.18
C GLY A 395 3.05 -22.25 -15.82
N ARG A 396 3.36 -23.31 -15.04
CA ARG A 396 3.59 -24.63 -15.62
C ARG A 396 2.26 -25.17 -16.19
N MET A 397 2.35 -26.17 -17.07
CA MET A 397 1.18 -26.93 -17.52
C MET A 397 1.23 -28.31 -16.88
N PHE A 398 0.13 -28.73 -16.24
CA PHE A 398 -0.19 -30.17 -16.10
C PHE A 398 -1.45 -30.43 -16.92
N ASP A 399 -1.43 -31.55 -17.63
CA ASP A 399 -2.58 -32.12 -18.33
C ASP A 399 -3.37 -31.17 -19.26
N GLY A 400 -2.71 -30.17 -19.82
CA GLY A 400 -3.29 -29.25 -20.80
C GLY A 400 -3.89 -27.96 -20.22
N ASP A 401 -4.00 -27.84 -18.90
CA ASP A 401 -4.45 -26.63 -18.21
C ASP A 401 -3.30 -25.84 -17.55
N HIS A 402 -3.52 -24.53 -17.37
CA HIS A 402 -2.51 -23.65 -16.78
C HIS A 402 -2.60 -23.68 -15.26
N PHE A 403 -1.48 -23.96 -14.59
CA PHE A 403 -1.40 -23.89 -13.14
C PHE A 403 -1.46 -22.46 -12.61
N GLN A 404 -2.23 -22.29 -11.54
CA GLN A 404 -2.20 -21.10 -10.72
C GLN A 404 -1.79 -21.47 -9.30
N SER A 405 -0.71 -20.86 -8.82
CA SER A 405 -0.32 -20.93 -7.41
C SER A 405 -0.34 -19.54 -6.81
N THR A 406 -0.93 -19.45 -5.63
CA THR A 406 -1.04 -18.21 -4.86
C THR A 406 -0.69 -18.50 -3.40
N PRO A 407 0.15 -17.71 -2.73
CA PRO A 407 0.31 -17.80 -1.30
C PRO A 407 -1.04 -17.56 -0.66
N VAL A 408 -1.39 -18.33 0.37
CA VAL A 408 -2.59 -18.03 1.14
C VAL A 408 -2.31 -16.78 1.98
N GLY A 409 -2.79 -15.63 1.53
CA GLY A 409 -2.79 -14.42 2.37
C GLY A 409 -3.49 -14.75 3.68
N ARG A 410 -2.86 -14.45 4.82
CA ARG A 410 -3.35 -14.93 6.12
C ARG A 410 -4.72 -14.33 6.54
N LYS A 411 -5.40 -13.48 5.74
CA LYS A 411 -6.84 -13.18 5.89
C LYS A 411 -7.47 -12.52 4.65
N LEU A 412 -8.25 -13.30 3.90
CA LEU A 412 -9.53 -12.91 3.30
C LEU A 412 -10.48 -14.12 3.10
N GLU A 413 -10.11 -15.31 3.58
CA GLU A 413 -10.96 -16.52 3.67
C GLU A 413 -11.08 -17.01 5.14
N MET A 414 -11.10 -16.07 6.11
CA MET A 414 -11.24 -16.39 7.54
C MET A 414 -12.68 -16.69 7.99
N SER A 415 -13.45 -17.35 7.14
CA SER A 415 -14.71 -18.01 7.55
C SER A 415 -14.65 -19.54 7.44
N GLY A 416 -13.51 -20.13 7.04
CA GLY A 416 -13.41 -21.59 6.89
C GLY A 416 -12.10 -22.25 7.34
N VAL A 417 -10.99 -21.52 7.45
CA VAL A 417 -9.66 -22.16 7.65
C VAL A 417 -9.22 -22.20 9.13
N VAL A 418 -9.75 -21.33 9.99
CA VAL A 418 -9.30 -21.25 11.40
C VAL A 418 -9.82 -22.41 12.26
N GLU A 419 -10.92 -23.06 11.90
CA GLU A 419 -11.44 -24.21 12.67
C GLU A 419 -10.61 -25.49 12.50
N PHE A 420 -9.75 -25.60 11.48
CA PHE A 420 -9.11 -26.88 11.12
C PHE A 420 -7.68 -27.05 11.64
N LEU A 421 -7.02 -26.02 12.17
CA LEU A 421 -5.63 -26.10 12.65
C LEU A 421 -5.50 -26.23 14.18
N ASP A 422 -6.60 -26.27 14.93
CA ASP A 422 -6.62 -26.42 16.40
C ASP A 422 -6.82 -27.88 16.87
N TYR A 423 -6.67 -28.88 16.00
CA TYR A 423 -6.60 -30.29 16.39
C TYR A 423 -5.32 -30.94 15.87
N GLY A 424 -4.26 -30.89 16.68
CA GLY A 424 -2.99 -31.58 16.48
C GLY A 424 -2.12 -31.51 17.72
#